data_AF-A0A081HUE5-F1
#
_entry.id   AF-A0A081HUE5-F1
#
_cell.length_a   1.000
_cell.length_b   1.000
_cell.length_c   1.000
_cell.angle_alpha   90.00
_cell.angle_beta   90.00
_cell.angle_gamma   90.00
#
_symmetry.space_group_name_H-M   'P 1'
#
loop_
_entity.id
_entity.type
_entity.pdbx_description
1 polymer ?
#
loop_
_entity_poly.entity_id
_entity_poly.type
_entity_poly.pdbx_seq_one_letter_code
_entity_poly.pdbx_strand_id
1 'polypeptide(L)'
;MSKTVWEINACGPGCAHVQSSLGWTAELHLVEHTWQATRKLPADCAAEPSIISYSLDAQTLTGTATNSLPCAQPPGVAVVPATLTKN
;
A
#
# COMPACT_ATOMS: atom_id res chain seq x y z
N MET A 1 -13.72 -10.31 0.59
CA MET A 1 -12.98 -9.08 0.98
C MET A 1 -11.78 -9.48 1.79
N SER A 2 -10.57 -9.06 1.42
CA SER A 2 -9.39 -9.23 2.28
C SER A 2 -9.37 -8.09 3.30
N LYS A 3 -9.19 -8.41 4.58
CA LYS A 3 -8.96 -7.43 5.65
C LYS A 3 -7.55 -7.63 6.18
N THR A 4 -6.85 -6.52 6.40
CA THR A 4 -5.53 -6.50 7.03
C THR A 4 -5.56 -5.49 8.16
N VAL A 5 -4.95 -5.83 9.30
CA VAL A 5 -4.75 -4.89 10.42
C VAL A 5 -3.38 -4.23 10.28
N TRP A 6 -3.34 -2.92 10.43
CA TRP A 6 -2.12 -2.10 10.40
C TRP A 6 -1.93 -1.42 11.74
N GLU A 7 -0.75 -1.60 12.33
CA GLU A 7 -0.25 -0.77 13.40
C GLU A 7 0.47 0.43 12.78
N ILE A 8 0.05 1.65 13.14
CA ILE A 8 0.55 2.88 12.52
C ILE A 8 1.19 3.75 13.61
N ASN A 9 2.47 4.05 13.44
CA ASN A 9 3.26 4.91 14.33
C ASN A 9 3.77 6.13 13.55
N ALA A 10 3.82 7.30 14.18
CA ALA A 10 4.41 8.47 13.54
C ALA A 10 5.94 8.27 13.37
N CYS A 11 6.48 8.59 12.19
CA CYS A 11 7.93 8.60 11.92
C CYS A 11 8.49 10.02 11.70
N GLY A 12 7.65 11.05 11.78
CA GLY A 12 7.99 12.44 11.59
C GLY A 12 6.84 13.23 10.96
N PRO A 13 7.02 14.53 10.69
CA PRO A 13 6.03 15.34 10.00
C PRO A 13 5.68 14.73 8.63
N GLY A 14 4.40 14.44 8.40
CA GLY A 14 3.94 13.82 7.16
C GLY A 14 4.45 12.40 6.92
N CYS A 15 4.89 11.69 7.97
CA CYS A 15 5.41 10.33 7.88
C CYS A 15 4.68 9.42 8.88
N ALA A 16 4.18 8.28 8.39
CA ALA A 16 3.58 7.23 9.20
C ALA A 16 4.21 5.87 8.87
N HIS A 17 4.85 5.26 9.88
CA HIS A 17 5.37 3.91 9.80
C HIS A 17 4.25 2.90 10.00
N VAL A 18 4.08 2.00 9.04
CA VAL A 18 3.04 0.97 9.03
C VAL A 18 3.67 -0.39 9.26
N GLN A 19 3.16 -1.13 10.24
CA GLN A 19 3.42 -2.53 10.44
C GLN A 19 2.13 -3.33 10.20
N SER A 20 2.15 -4.20 9.20
CA SER A 20 1.00 -4.99 8.80
C SER A 20 0.96 -6.32 9.53
N SER A 21 -0.24 -6.76 9.92
CA SER A 21 -0.52 -8.13 10.40
C SER A 21 -0.12 -9.23 9.39
N LEU A 22 0.14 -8.88 8.13
CA LEU A 22 0.70 -9.79 7.12
C LEU A 22 2.25 -9.85 7.14
N GLY A 23 2.91 -9.22 8.11
CA GLY A 23 4.36 -9.31 8.33
C GLY A 23 5.22 -8.38 7.48
N TRP A 24 4.61 -7.49 6.68
CA TRP A 24 5.34 -6.46 5.93
C TRP A 24 5.28 -5.09 6.62
N THR A 25 6.26 -4.24 6.35
CA THR A 25 6.30 -2.84 6.80
C THR A 25 6.35 -1.89 5.60
N ALA A 26 5.89 -0.66 5.79
CA ALA A 26 6.01 0.42 4.81
C ALA A 26 5.98 1.78 5.50
N GLU A 27 6.52 2.80 4.83
CA GLU A 27 6.37 4.20 5.25
C GLU A 27 5.33 4.87 4.34
N LEU A 28 4.28 5.41 4.97
CA LEU A 28 3.32 6.29 4.31
C LEU A 28 3.84 7.72 4.44
N HIS A 29 3.94 8.41 3.30
CA HIS A 29 4.27 9.82 3.23
C HIS A 29 3.05 10.63 2.82
N LEU A 30 2.81 11.74 3.50
CA LEU A 30 1.73 12.66 3.17
C LEU A 30 2.19 13.60 2.06
N VAL A 31 1.59 13.45 0.88
CA VAL A 31 1.83 14.29 -0.29
C VAL A 31 0.49 14.84 -0.77
N GLU A 32 0.34 16.16 -0.77
CA GLU A 32 -0.87 16.85 -1.27
C GLU A 32 -2.18 16.26 -0.71
N HIS A 33 -2.27 16.11 0.63
CA HIS A 33 -3.41 15.52 1.36
C HIS A 33 -3.64 14.02 1.13
N THR A 34 -2.72 13.32 0.49
CA THR A 34 -2.81 11.89 0.23
C THR A 34 -1.66 11.15 0.92
N TRP A 35 -1.98 10.13 1.71
CA TRP A 35 -1.01 9.17 2.21
C TRP A 35 -0.61 8.21 1.11
N GLN A 36 0.68 8.20 0.78
CA GLN A 36 1.24 7.38 -0.28
C GLN A 36 2.32 6.46 0.26
N ALA A 37 2.29 5.19 -0.14
CA ALA A 37 3.36 4.23 0.14
C ALA A 37 3.54 3.32 -1.06
N THR A 38 4.75 2.80 -1.24
CA THR A 38 5.03 1.76 -2.23
C THR A 38 5.83 0.65 -1.58
N ARG A 39 5.41 -0.59 -1.80
CA ARG A 39 6.14 -1.78 -1.36
C ARG A 39 6.39 -2.72 -2.53
N LYS A 40 7.58 -3.30 -2.55
CA LYS A 40 7.93 -4.39 -3.48
C LYS A 40 7.46 -5.70 -2.88
N LEU A 41 6.82 -6.53 -3.68
CA LEU A 41 6.57 -7.91 -3.33
C LEU A 41 7.84 -8.73 -3.61
N PRO A 42 8.10 -9.81 -2.85
CA PRO A 42 9.14 -10.76 -3.20
C PRO A 42 8.97 -11.21 -4.65
N ALA A 43 10.03 -11.14 -5.45
CA ALA A 43 9.97 -11.52 -6.86
C ALA A 43 9.74 -13.02 -6.99
N ASP A 44 8.69 -13.42 -7.71
CA ASP A 44 8.30 -14.81 -7.90
C ASP A 44 8.43 -15.29 -9.36
N CYS A 45 8.65 -14.40 -10.34
CA CYS A 45 8.48 -14.79 -11.75
C CYS A 45 9.06 -13.88 -12.85
N ALA A 46 9.54 -12.66 -12.56
CA ALA A 46 10.07 -11.75 -13.58
C ALA A 46 11.37 -11.05 -13.12
N ALA A 47 12.12 -10.50 -14.08
CA ALA A 47 13.29 -9.65 -13.81
C ALA A 47 12.92 -8.38 -13.02
N GLU A 48 11.65 -7.97 -13.08
CA GLU A 48 11.09 -6.84 -12.34
C GLU A 48 10.15 -7.33 -11.24
N PRO A 49 10.25 -6.81 -10.00
CA PRO A 49 9.39 -7.21 -8.90
C PRO A 49 7.97 -6.68 -9.09
N SER A 50 6.97 -7.44 -8.64
CA SER A 50 5.62 -6.92 -8.45
C SER A 50 5.61 -5.80 -7.40
N ILE A 51 4.80 -4.77 -7.61
CA ILE A 51 4.77 -3.58 -6.76
C ILE A 51 3.33 -3.35 -6.29
N ILE A 52 3.17 -3.04 -5.01
CA ILE A 52 1.90 -2.50 -4.49
C ILE A 52 2.12 -1.06 -4.05
N SER A 53 1.34 -0.16 -4.63
CA SER A 53 1.26 1.24 -4.25
C SER A 53 -0.06 1.53 -3.56
N TYR A 54 -0.01 2.25 -2.45
CA TYR A 54 -1.18 2.71 -1.71
C TYR A 54 -1.33 4.21 -1.91
N SER A 55 -2.57 4.65 -2.12
CA SER A 55 -2.96 6.05 -2.21
C SER A 55 -4.25 6.23 -1.42
N LEU A 56 -4.20 6.93 -0.30
CA LEU A 56 -5.32 7.09 0.63
C LEU A 56 -5.49 8.56 0.98
N ASP A 57 -6.67 9.12 0.75
CA ASP A 57 -6.99 10.48 1.16
C ASP A 57 -6.87 10.62 2.69
N ALA A 58 -6.16 11.64 3.15
CA ALA A 58 -5.81 11.78 4.57
C ALA A 58 -6.99 12.16 5.45
N GLN A 59 -8.08 12.69 4.90
CA GLN A 59 -9.26 13.10 5.66
C GLN A 59 -10.28 11.97 5.77
N THR A 60 -10.59 11.33 4.65
CA THR A 60 -11.61 10.29 4.52
C THR A 60 -11.05 8.89 4.79
N LEU A 61 -9.73 8.71 4.72
CA LEU A 61 -9.05 7.43 4.82
C LEU A 61 -9.51 6.40 3.76
N THR A 62 -9.97 6.90 2.63
CA THR A 62 -10.39 6.10 1.47
C THR A 62 -9.44 6.30 0.30
N GLY A 63 -9.33 5.30 -0.57
CA GLY A 63 -8.51 5.40 -1.77
C GLY A 63 -8.29 4.04 -2.42
N THR A 64 -7.07 3.75 -2.85
CA THR A 64 -6.76 2.55 -3.62
C THR A 64 -5.46 1.87 -3.19
N ALA A 65 -5.41 0.56 -3.41
CA ALA A 65 -4.20 -0.21 -3.51
C ALA A 65 -4.04 -0.68 -4.97
N THR A 66 -2.97 -0.25 -5.62
CA THR A 66 -2.65 -0.61 -7.00
C THR A 66 -1.56 -1.66 -6.99
N ASN A 67 -1.85 -2.83 -7.54
CA ASN A 67 -0.92 -3.93 -7.67
C ASN A 67 -0.45 -4.05 -9.13
N SER A 68 0.82 -3.75 -9.36
CA SER A 68 1.49 -3.97 -10.64
C SER A 68 2.08 -5.37 -10.66
N LEU A 69 1.56 -6.21 -11.54
CA LEU A 69 1.86 -7.64 -11.65
C LEU A 69 2.52 -7.91 -13.02
N PRO A 70 3.83 -7.64 -13.18
CA PRO A 70 4.54 -7.83 -14.44
C PRO A 70 4.53 -9.30 -14.90
N CYS A 71 4.38 -10.24 -13.97
CA CYS A 71 4.34 -11.66 -14.28
C CYS A 71 2.98 -12.22 -14.66
N ALA A 72 1.90 -11.45 -14.51
CA ALA A 72 0.61 -11.92 -15.01
C ALA A 72 0.74 -12.16 -16.52
N GLN A 73 -0.02 -13.11 -17.06
CA GLN A 73 -0.09 -13.34 -18.51
C GLN A 73 -1.51 -13.05 -18.99
N PRO A 74 -1.77 -11.86 -19.57
CA PRO A 74 -0.82 -10.77 -19.85
C PRO A 74 -0.43 -9.96 -18.58
N PRO A 75 0.69 -9.20 -18.61
CA PRO A 75 1.06 -8.32 -17.51
C PRO A 75 -0.10 -7.39 -17.15
N GLY A 76 -0.35 -7.25 -15.85
CA GLY A 76 -1.58 -6.66 -15.38
C GLY A 76 -1.35 -5.59 -14.33
N VAL A 77 -2.28 -4.65 -14.27
CA VAL A 77 -2.43 -3.71 -13.16
C VAL A 77 -3.79 -3.96 -12.56
N ALA A 78 -3.83 -4.34 -11.28
CA ALA A 78 -5.06 -4.48 -10.52
C ALA A 78 -5.21 -3.30 -9.56
N VAL A 79 -6.29 -2.53 -9.71
CA VAL A 79 -6.61 -1.42 -8.80
C VAL A 79 -7.75 -1.87 -7.89
N VAL A 80 -7.50 -1.88 -6.59
CA VAL A 80 -8.47 -2.33 -5.59
C VAL A 80 -8.83 -1.14 -4.69
N PRO A 81 -10.12 -0.82 -4.52
CA PRO A 81 -10.55 0.17 -3.54
C PRO A 81 -10.09 -0.22 -2.13
N ALA A 82 -9.61 0.76 -1.37
CA ALA A 82 -9.12 0.58 -0.01
C ALA A 82 -9.76 1.60 0.94
N THR A 83 -9.98 1.17 2.18
CA THR A 83 -10.50 2.04 3.24
C THR A 83 -9.85 1.64 4.55
N LEU A 84 -9.27 2.61 5.26
CA LEU A 84 -8.79 2.40 6.62
C LEU A 84 -9.89 2.76 7.60
N THR A 85 -10.09 1.89 8.58
CA THR A 85 -11.00 2.11 9.70
C THR A 85 -10.21 1.94 10.99
N LYS A 86 -10.49 2.80 11.97
CA LYS A 86 -9.89 2.70 13.30
C LYS A 86 -10.66 1.63 14.08
N ASN A 87 -9.95 0.62 14.57
CA ASN A 87 -10.49 -0.34 15.54
C ASN A 87 -10.54 0.28 16.94
#